data_AF-A0AA40RWN1-F1
#
_entry.id   AF-A0AA40RWN1-F1
#
_cell.length_a   1.000
_cell.length_b   1.000
_cell.length_c   1.000
_cell.angle_alpha   90.00
_cell.angle_beta   90.00
_cell.angle_gamma   90.00
#
_symmetry.space_group_name_H-M   'P 1'
#
loop_
_entity.id
_entity.type
_entity.pdbx_description
1 polymer ?
#
loop_
_entity_poly.entity_id
_entity_poly.type
_entity_poly.pdbx_seq_one_letter_code
_entity_poly.pdbx_strand_id
1 'polypeptide(L)' 'MPQREEPIALYCPELKELMIDSGRVFLVPDQIAATVKKANPDTRFVKAWAVLHRLIPASGAVSVLEAPQSAAA' A
#
# COMPACT_ATOMS: atom_id res chain seq x y z
N MET A 1 6.33 23.58 10.64
CA MET A 1 5.39 23.20 9.56
C MET A 1 5.02 21.75 9.82
N PRO A 2 3.75 21.37 9.95
CA PRO A 2 3.42 19.96 10.16
C PRO A 2 3.71 19.27 8.83
N GLN A 3 4.73 18.41 8.82
CA GLN A 3 5.02 17.61 7.64
C GLN A 3 3.82 16.69 7.46
N ARG A 4 3.04 16.89 6.39
CA ARG A 4 2.12 15.87 5.91
C ARG A 4 3.01 14.67 5.61
N GLU A 5 2.96 13.64 6.44
CA GLU A 5 3.56 12.35 6.12
C GLU A 5 2.80 11.79 4.91
N GLU A 6 3.22 12.21 3.72
CA GLU A 6 2.74 11.68 2.46
C GLU A 6 3.07 10.18 2.46
N PRO A 7 2.09 9.31 2.17
CA PRO A 7 2.32 7.88 2.17
C PRO A 7 3.40 7.57 1.12
N ILE A 8 4.53 7.06 1.59
CA ILE A 8 5.69 6.74 0.75
C ILE A 8 5.40 5.53 -0.15
N ALA A 9 4.29 4.83 0.10
CA ALA A 9 3.77 3.82 -0.80
C ALA A 9 2.23 3.72 -0.77
N LEU A 10 1.67 3.36 -1.92
CA LEU A 10 0.26 3.11 -2.18
C LEU A 10 0.06 1.65 -2.57
N TYR A 11 -0.76 0.92 -1.82
CA TYR A 11 -1.10 -0.47 -2.10
C TYR A 11 -2.47 -0.58 -2.77
N CYS A 12 -2.52 -1.17 -3.96
CA CYS A 12 -3.74 -1.50 -4.67
C CYS A 12 -4.11 -2.98 -4.40
N PRO A 13 -5.15 -3.26 -3.59
CA PRO A 13 -5.55 -4.63 -3.25
C PRO A 13 -6.18 -5.37 -4.42
N GLU A 14 -6.77 -4.66 -5.39
CA GLU A 14 -7.39 -5.28 -6.57
C GLU A 14 -6.35 -5.85 -7.52
N LEU A 15 -5.24 -5.13 -7.72
CA LEU A 15 -4.13 -5.54 -8.57
C LEU A 15 -3.01 -6.25 -7.78
N LYS A 16 -3.08 -6.21 -6.43
CA LYS A 16 -2.04 -6.68 -5.51
C LYS A 16 -0.71 -5.98 -5.75
N GLU A 17 -0.77 -4.70 -6.11
CA GLU A 17 0.38 -3.90 -6.50
C GLU A 17 0.70 -2.85 -5.43
N LEU A 18 1.97 -2.69 -5.11
CA LEU A 18 2.50 -1.66 -4.23
C LEU A 18 3.29 -0.65 -5.08
N MET A 19 2.76 0.55 -5.23
CA MET A 19 3.47 1.66 -5.84
C MET A 19 4.21 2.45 -4.76
N ILE A 20 5.53 2.57 -4.88
CA ILE A 20 6.33 3.43 -3.98
C ILE A 20 6.51 4.83 -4.58
N ASP A 21 6.81 5.82 -3.75
CA ASP A 21 7.00 7.24 -4.11
C ASP A 21 7.96 7.46 -5.29
N SER A 22 8.96 6.59 -5.45
CA SER A 22 9.88 6.60 -6.60
C SER A 22 9.22 6.25 -7.96
N GLY A 23 7.90 6.08 -8.02
CA GLY A 23 7.14 5.70 -9.21
C GLY A 23 7.30 4.23 -9.63
N ARG A 24 7.93 3.41 -8.78
CA ARG A 24 8.11 1.97 -9.02
C ARG A 24 6.93 1.19 -8.46
N VAL A 25 6.45 0.23 -9.24
CA VAL A 25 5.37 -0.68 -8.84
C VAL A 25 5.94 -2.06 -8.59
N PHE A 26 5.55 -2.66 -7.46
CA PHE A 26 5.95 -4.00 -7.06
C PHE A 26 4.73 -4.87 -6.82
N LEU A 27 4.76 -6.09 -7.33
CA LEU A 27 3.72 -7.07 -7.07
C LEU A 27 3.90 -7.66 -5.67
N VAL A 28 2.88 -7.51 -4.83
CA VAL A 28 2.87 -8.06 -3.47
C VAL A 28 2.53 -9.54 -3.56
N PRO A 29 3.29 -10.42 -2.88
CA PRO A 29 3.01 -11.85 -2.87
C PRO A 29 1.60 -12.17 -2.41
N ASP A 30 0.95 -13.16 -3.04
CA ASP A 30 -0.43 -13.57 -2.72
C ASP A 30 -0.68 -13.84 -1.24
N GLN A 31 0.28 -14.45 -0.55
CA GLN A 31 0.19 -14.72 0.89
C GLN A 31 0.00 -13.44 1.71
N ILE A 32 0.61 -12.34 1.29
CA ILE A 32 0.51 -11.04 1.96
C ILE A 32 -0.68 -10.27 1.44
N ALA A 33 -0.93 -10.29 0.13
CA ALA A 33 -2.11 -9.67 -0.46
C ALA A 33 -3.41 -10.23 0.13
N ALA A 34 -3.46 -11.54 0.43
CA ALA A 34 -4.59 -12.19 1.08
C ALA A 34 -4.85 -11.71 2.52
N THR A 35 -3.84 -11.11 3.19
CA THR A 35 -4.02 -10.50 4.52
C THR A 35 -4.78 -9.17 4.45
N VAL A 36 -4.75 -8.49 3.30
CA VAL A 36 -5.45 -7.22 3.07
C VAL A 36 -6.84 -7.53 2.51
N LYS A 37 -7.86 -7.47 3.38
CA LYS A 37 -9.25 -7.72 2.98
C LYS A 37 -9.96 -6.40 2.65
N LYS A 38 -10.83 -6.39 1.64
CA LYS A 38 -11.68 -5.21 1.31
C LYS A 38 -12.48 -4.70 2.51
N ALA A 39 -12.92 -5.59 3.40
CA ALA A 39 -13.71 -5.23 4.59
C ALA A 39 -12.87 -4.62 5.73
N ASN A 40 -11.57 -4.87 5.77
CA ASN A 40 -10.65 -4.30 6.74
C ASN A 40 -9.23 -4.28 6.15
N PRO A 41 -8.85 -3.21 5.44
CA PRO A 41 -7.59 -3.14 4.72
C PRO A 41 -6.42 -2.95 5.72
N ASP A 42 -5.94 -4.03 6.31
CA ASP A 42 -4.78 -3.99 7.20
C ASP A 42 -3.47 -4.00 6.39
N THR A 43 -2.87 -2.84 6.21
CA THR A 43 -1.60 -2.68 5.47
C THR A 43 -0.35 -2.98 6.28
N ARG A 44 -0.47 -3.41 7.55
CA ARG A 44 0.70 -3.67 8.40
C ARG A 44 1.61 -4.75 7.82
N PHE A 45 1.02 -5.80 7.23
CA PHE A 45 1.79 -6.88 6.61
C PHE A 45 2.43 -6.44 5.29
N VAL A 46 1.73 -5.63 4.49
CA VAL A 46 2.29 -5.04 3.25
C VAL A 46 3.44 -4.10 3.59
N LYS A 47 3.29 -3.26 4.63
CA LYS A 47 4.34 -2.41 5.16
C LYS A 47 5.54 -3.24 5.64
N ALA A 48 5.31 -4.25 6.46
CA ALA A 48 6.37 -5.11 6.98
C ALA A 48 7.17 -5.77 5.85
N TRP A 49 6.47 -6.28 4.84
CA TRP A 49 7.09 -6.83 3.63
C TRP A 49 7.90 -5.79 2.87
N ALA A 50 7.33 -4.62 2.60
CA ALA A 50 8.00 -3.56 1.87
C ALA A 50 9.27 -3.06 2.60
N VAL A 51 9.23 -2.97 3.93
CA VAL A 51 10.40 -2.63 4.75
C VAL A 51 11.45 -3.75 4.71
N LEU A 52 11.03 -5.01 4.84
CA LEU A 52 11.92 -6.17 4.80
C LEU A 52 12.65 -6.28 3.45
N HIS A 53 11.97 -5.96 2.36
CA HIS A 53 12.52 -5.90 1.01
C HIS A 53 13.24 -4.58 0.68
N ARG A 54 13.39 -3.67 1.65
CA ARG A 54 14.03 -2.35 1.50
C ARG A 54 13.40 -1.47 0.41
N LEU A 55 12.10 -1.65 0.15
CA LEU A 55 11.32 -0.84 -0.78
C LEU A 55 10.97 0.52 -0.17
N ILE A 56 10.70 0.54 1.14
CA ILE A 56 10.41 1.75 1.92
C ILE A 56 11.16 1.72 3.26
N PRO A 57 11.44 2.88 3.87
CA PRO A 57 11.99 2.94 5.22
C PRO A 57 10.95 2.47 6.27
N ALA A 58 11.41 2.07 7.45
CA ALA A 58 10.55 1.63 8.56
C ALA A 58 9.59 2.74 9.05
N SER A 59 10.02 4.01 8.92
CA SER A 59 9.19 5.19 9.17
C SER A 59 8.11 5.41 8.09
N GLY A 60 8.21 4.73 6.94
CA GLY A 60 7.27 4.91 5.84
C GLY A 60 5.86 4.42 6.16
N ALA A 61 4.88 5.18 5.71
CA ALA A 61 3.48 4.81 5.73
C ALA A 61 3.06 4.17 4.41
N VAL A 62 2.22 3.14 4.49
CA VAL A 62 1.58 2.50 3.33
C VAL A 62 0.09 2.75 3.42
N SER A 63 -0.45 3.47 2.44
CA SER A 63 -1.89 3.69 2.32
C SER A 63 -2.49 2.75 1.29
N VAL A 64 -3.74 2.34 1.49
CA VAL A 64 -4.47 1.59 0.47
C VAL A 64 -5.00 2.58 -0.56
N LEU A 65 -4.77 2.27 -1.84
CA LEU A 65 -5.45 2.93 -2.93
C LEU A 65 -6.89 2.40 -2.95
N GLU A 66 -7.80 3.11 -2.28
CA GLU A 66 -9.22 2.93 -2.52
C GLU A 66 -9.50 3.44 -3.92
N ALA A 67 -9.77 2.54 -4.87
CA ALA A 67 -10.31 2.94 -6.16
C ALA A 67 -11.54 3.82 -5.87
N PRO A 68 -11.68 5.02 -6.49
CA PRO A 68 -12.87 5.81 -6.30
C PRO A 68 -14.05 4.92 -6.65
N GLN A 69 -14.90 4.68 -5.65
CA GLN A 69 -16.19 4.06 -5.86
C GLN A 69 -16.84 4.87 -6.98
N SER A 70 -16.93 4.25 -8.15
CA SER A 70 -17.51 4.85 -9.35
C SER A 70 -18.80 5.54 -8.91
N ALA A 71 -18.80 6.87 -8.96
CA ALA A 71 -19.99 7.67 -8.78
C ALA A 71 -20.88 7.38 -10.00
N ALA A 72 -21.60 6.27 -9.92
CA ALA A 72 -22.80 6.06 -10.68
C ALA A 72 -23.85 7.00 -10.10
N ALA A 73 -24.15 8.07 -10.82
CA ALA A 73 -25.43 8.77 -10.79
C ALA A 73 -25.60 9.54 -12.11
#